data_AF-A0A842NBN5-F1
#
_entry.id   AF-A0A842NBN5-F1
#
_cell.length_a   1.000
_cell.length_b   1.000
_cell.length_c   1.000
_cell.angle_alpha   90.00
_cell.angle_beta   90.00
_cell.angle_gamma   90.00
#
_symmetry.space_group_name_H-M   'P 1'
#
loop_
_entity.id
_entity.type
_entity.pdbx_description
1 polymer ?
#
loop_
_entity_poly.entity_id
_entity_poly.type
_entity_poly.pdbx_seq_one_letter_code
_entity_poly.pdbx_strand_id
1 'polypeptide(L)'
;MKITEFIGKYKKILIVVIVILAIPSYFVYDYTQHNPKFCTTCHLMDEAYETWDASAMHDLNCHACHESDILESLDHVREVIFEKPEEVTKLTVIANEACESCHATNDPQWLQVSNTAGHKVHIYTQEEEPECIGCHGLQLHVFEPPEETCYQCHSHDHDAACEVMDVHCIVCHEFTATEHELIPQRDDCLRCHEGQQTMGVSFPSAAHSNTACDDCHNPHLEEQHTECVACHTESLGGGLHAVSAHDDCNDCHVPHSSEPMRDGCLSCHVDKTGHGGTAECSLCHGFGA
;
A
#
# COMPACT_ATOMS: atom_id res chain seq x y z
N MET A 1 58.07 -19.42 -40.75
CA MET A 1 57.14 -18.48 -41.42
C MET A 1 56.68 -17.49 -40.36
N LYS A 2 56.89 -16.19 -40.56
CA LYS A 2 56.50 -15.18 -39.55
C LYS A 2 54.97 -15.12 -39.51
N ILE A 3 54.37 -14.93 -38.32
CA ILE A 3 52.90 -14.85 -38.13
C ILE A 3 52.25 -13.85 -39.11
N THR A 4 52.95 -12.75 -39.39
CA THR A 4 52.53 -11.71 -40.35
C THR A 4 52.44 -12.21 -41.80
N GLU A 5 53.32 -13.11 -42.24
CA GLU A 5 53.27 -13.72 -43.58
C GLU A 5 52.15 -14.76 -43.69
N PHE A 6 51.89 -15.52 -42.62
CA PHE A 6 50.80 -16.49 -42.56
C PHE A 6 49.43 -15.80 -42.63
N ILE A 7 49.24 -14.76 -41.82
CA ILE A 7 48.01 -13.95 -41.82
C ILE A 7 47.79 -13.28 -43.18
N GLY A 8 48.85 -12.75 -43.81
CA GLY A 8 48.76 -12.17 -45.15
C GLY A 8 48.34 -13.18 -46.22
N LYS A 9 48.93 -14.38 -46.22
CA LYS A 9 48.66 -15.45 -47.19
C LYS A 9 47.27 -16.04 -47.06
N TYR A 10 46.76 -16.21 -45.84
CA TYR A 10 45.49 -16.86 -45.56
C TYR A 10 44.38 -15.90 -45.13
N LYS A 11 44.57 -14.58 -45.28
CA LYS A 11 43.64 -13.53 -44.82
C LYS A 11 42.17 -13.81 -45.14
N LYS A 12 41.86 -14.21 -46.38
CA LYS A 12 40.48 -14.53 -46.79
C LYS A 12 39.91 -15.76 -46.09
N ILE A 13 40.72 -16.81 -45.92
CA ILE A 13 40.32 -18.05 -45.24
C ILE A 13 40.11 -17.78 -43.74
N LEU A 14 41.02 -17.03 -43.11
CA LEU A 14 40.91 -16.60 -41.72
C LEU A 14 39.63 -15.78 -41.48
N ILE A 15 39.31 -14.84 -42.38
CA ILE A 15 38.06 -14.06 -42.29
C ILE A 15 36.85 -14.99 -42.39
N VAL A 16 36.82 -15.91 -43.35
CA VAL A 16 35.71 -16.86 -43.50
C VAL A 16 35.55 -17.75 -42.27
N VAL A 17 36.65 -18.26 -41.70
CA VAL A 17 36.62 -19.08 -40.47
C VAL A 17 36.12 -18.26 -39.28
N ILE A 18 36.58 -17.01 -39.13
CA ILE A 18 36.10 -16.12 -38.07
C ILE A 18 34.60 -15.88 -38.22
N VAL A 19 34.11 -15.59 -39.42
CA VAL A 19 32.68 -15.36 -39.66
C VAL A 19 31.85 -16.63 -39.38
N ILE A 20 32.34 -17.80 -39.80
CA ILE A 20 31.67 -19.09 -39.56
C ILE A 20 31.57 -19.41 -38.06
N LEU A 21 32.55 -18.99 -37.24
CA LEU A 21 32.50 -19.20 -35.80
C LEU A 21 31.73 -18.09 -35.08
N ALA A 22 31.92 -16.83 -35.47
CA ALA A 22 31.35 -15.69 -34.79
C ALA A 22 29.82 -15.65 -34.90
N ILE A 23 29.25 -15.98 -36.07
CA ILE A 23 27.79 -15.91 -36.27
C ILE A 23 27.05 -16.91 -35.36
N PRO A 24 27.36 -18.23 -35.37
CA PRO A 24 26.70 -19.17 -34.46
C PRO A 24 26.96 -18.85 -32.99
N SER A 25 28.19 -18.45 -32.62
CA SER A 25 28.50 -18.07 -31.24
C SER A 25 27.65 -16.88 -30.77
N TYR A 26 27.41 -15.90 -31.64
CA TYR A 26 26.52 -14.78 -31.34
C TYR A 26 25.08 -15.24 -31.08
N PHE A 27 24.52 -16.10 -31.95
CA PHE A 27 23.15 -16.61 -31.75
C PHE A 27 23.01 -17.47 -30.50
N VAL A 28 24.02 -18.28 -30.17
CA VAL A 28 24.05 -19.05 -28.92
C VAL A 28 24.07 -18.11 -27.73
N TYR A 29 24.99 -17.14 -27.73
CA TYR A 29 25.08 -16.16 -26.65
C TYR A 29 23.78 -15.37 -26.49
N ASP A 30 23.19 -14.90 -27.57
CA ASP A 30 21.94 -14.15 -27.56
C ASP A 30 20.78 -14.98 -27.03
N TYR A 31 20.67 -16.24 -27.46
CA TYR A 31 19.65 -17.16 -26.93
C TYR A 31 19.85 -17.43 -25.44
N THR A 32 21.08 -17.66 -24.99
CA THR A 32 21.35 -17.99 -23.58
C THR A 32 21.32 -16.80 -22.64
N GLN A 33 21.44 -15.57 -23.13
CA GLN A 33 21.57 -14.38 -22.29
C GLN A 33 20.38 -13.41 -22.42
N HIS A 34 19.72 -13.37 -23.58
CA HIS A 34 18.66 -12.40 -23.86
C HIS A 34 17.33 -13.05 -24.21
N ASN A 35 17.21 -14.39 -24.22
CA ASN A 35 15.96 -15.09 -24.47
C ASN A 35 15.46 -15.85 -23.23
N PRO A 36 14.35 -15.44 -22.61
CA PRO A 36 13.76 -16.13 -21.45
C PRO A 36 13.44 -17.61 -21.69
N LYS A 37 13.18 -18.02 -22.94
CA LYS A 37 12.93 -19.43 -23.29
C LYS A 37 14.15 -20.33 -23.13
N PHE A 38 15.34 -19.78 -22.97
CA PHE A 38 16.49 -20.60 -22.57
C PHE A 38 16.27 -21.21 -21.19
N CYS A 39 15.70 -20.47 -20.25
CA CYS A 39 15.48 -20.94 -18.87
C CYS A 39 14.56 -22.17 -18.84
N THR A 40 13.55 -22.22 -19.69
CA THR A 40 12.62 -23.38 -19.83
C THR A 40 13.27 -24.62 -20.47
N THR A 41 14.55 -24.55 -20.86
CA THR A 41 15.30 -25.76 -21.24
C THR A 41 15.72 -26.58 -20.01
N CYS A 42 15.65 -25.97 -18.83
CA CYS A 42 15.80 -26.62 -17.55
C CYS A 42 14.42 -26.89 -16.94
N HIS A 43 14.19 -28.12 -16.46
CA HIS A 43 12.92 -28.57 -15.89
C HIS A 43 12.47 -27.88 -14.59
N LEU A 44 13.37 -27.12 -13.93
CA LEU A 44 13.04 -26.40 -12.69
C LEU A 44 12.43 -25.02 -12.94
N MET A 45 12.46 -24.54 -14.18
CA MET A 45 12.09 -23.16 -14.50
C MET A 45 10.69 -23.03 -15.11
N ASP A 46 9.99 -24.13 -15.38
CA ASP A 46 8.71 -24.09 -16.10
C ASP A 46 7.66 -23.26 -15.35
N GLU A 47 7.45 -23.53 -14.06
CA GLU A 47 6.48 -22.79 -13.23
C GLU A 47 6.87 -21.31 -13.10
N ALA A 48 8.15 -21.03 -12.83
CA ALA A 48 8.69 -19.68 -12.74
C ALA A 48 8.53 -18.89 -14.05
N TYR A 49 8.69 -19.55 -15.20
CA TYR A 49 8.47 -18.95 -16.51
C TYR A 49 7.00 -18.66 -16.74
N GLU A 50 6.11 -19.61 -16.42
CA GLU A 50 4.67 -19.44 -16.63
C GLU A 50 4.10 -18.27 -15.82
N THR A 51 4.50 -18.13 -14.55
CA THR A 51 4.06 -17.00 -13.73
C THR A 51 4.67 -15.67 -14.17
N TRP A 52 5.95 -15.65 -14.57
CA TRP A 52 6.60 -14.48 -15.15
C TRP A 52 5.94 -14.04 -16.46
N ASP A 53 5.62 -14.97 -17.38
CA ASP A 53 4.99 -14.72 -18.69
C ASP A 53 3.57 -14.13 -18.52
N ALA A 54 2.89 -14.48 -17.44
CA ALA A 54 1.60 -13.90 -17.04
C ALA A 54 1.72 -12.57 -16.27
N SER A 55 2.90 -12.23 -15.75
CA SER A 55 3.11 -11.07 -14.89
C SER A 55 3.20 -9.76 -15.67
N ALA A 56 3.14 -8.64 -14.94
CA ALA A 56 3.40 -7.32 -15.51
C ALA A 56 4.85 -7.13 -16.02
N MET A 57 5.78 -8.00 -15.62
CA MET A 57 7.20 -7.93 -15.93
C MET A 57 7.65 -8.86 -17.08
N HIS A 58 6.71 -9.47 -17.81
CA HIS A 58 6.98 -10.45 -18.89
C HIS A 58 7.79 -9.88 -20.08
N ASP A 59 7.93 -8.56 -20.19
CA ASP A 59 8.77 -7.92 -21.21
C ASP A 59 10.26 -7.86 -20.80
N LEU A 60 10.58 -8.14 -19.54
CA LEU A 60 11.95 -8.12 -19.01
C LEU A 60 12.61 -9.49 -19.11
N ASN A 61 13.88 -9.52 -19.51
CA ASN A 61 14.64 -10.77 -19.45
C ASN A 61 14.87 -11.21 -17.98
N CYS A 62 14.90 -12.52 -17.71
CA CYS A 62 15.17 -13.06 -16.37
C CYS A 62 16.46 -12.50 -15.74
N HIS A 63 17.50 -12.25 -16.55
CA HIS A 63 18.77 -11.68 -16.09
C HIS A 63 18.68 -10.20 -15.68
N ALA A 64 17.55 -9.51 -15.94
CA ALA A 64 17.32 -8.18 -15.39
C ALA A 64 17.22 -8.19 -13.86
N CYS A 65 16.85 -9.33 -13.27
CA CYS A 65 16.79 -9.53 -11.82
C CYS A 65 17.76 -10.62 -11.33
N HIS A 66 18.00 -11.65 -12.14
CA HIS A 66 18.94 -12.73 -11.85
C HIS A 66 20.27 -12.51 -12.57
N GLU A 67 21.05 -11.54 -12.11
CA GLU A 67 22.40 -11.36 -12.64
C GLU A 67 23.28 -12.56 -12.22
N SER A 68 24.03 -13.11 -13.16
CA SER A 68 25.03 -14.15 -12.89
C SER A 68 26.30 -13.84 -13.66
N ASP A 69 27.44 -13.97 -13.00
CA ASP A 69 28.72 -13.87 -13.71
C ASP A 69 28.91 -15.10 -14.61
N ILE A 70 29.74 -14.97 -15.65
CA ILE A 70 30.04 -16.06 -16.57
C ILE A 70 30.61 -17.30 -15.87
N LEU A 71 31.39 -17.13 -14.80
CA LEU A 71 31.94 -18.24 -14.02
C LEU A 71 30.85 -18.96 -13.22
N GLU A 72 29.90 -18.21 -12.66
CA GLU A 72 28.75 -18.78 -11.94
C GLU A 72 27.82 -19.51 -12.91
N SER A 73 27.54 -18.91 -14.07
CA SER A 73 26.81 -19.57 -15.16
C SER A 73 27.45 -20.90 -15.57
N LEU A 74 28.78 -20.95 -15.69
CA LEU A 74 29.50 -22.18 -16.04
C LEU A 74 29.43 -23.24 -14.93
N ASP A 75 29.52 -22.84 -13.67
CA ASP A 75 29.38 -23.78 -12.55
C ASP A 75 27.93 -24.29 -12.46
N HIS A 76 26.93 -23.44 -12.68
CA HIS A 76 25.53 -23.85 -12.73
C HIS A 76 25.26 -24.86 -13.86
N VAL A 77 25.81 -24.65 -15.05
CA VAL A 77 25.72 -25.62 -16.16
C VAL A 77 26.35 -26.96 -15.77
N ARG A 78 27.49 -26.93 -15.06
CA ARG A 78 28.13 -28.14 -14.54
C ARG A 78 27.21 -28.85 -13.53
N GLU A 79 26.66 -28.14 -12.56
CA GLU A 79 25.73 -28.70 -11.56
C GLU A 79 24.51 -29.35 -12.23
N VAL A 80 23.85 -28.66 -13.17
CA VAL A 80 22.68 -29.21 -13.87
C VAL A 80 23.02 -30.49 -14.64
N ILE A 81 24.18 -30.55 -15.29
CA ILE A 81 24.60 -31.72 -16.09
C ILE A 81 24.98 -32.91 -15.20
N PHE A 82 25.74 -32.67 -14.13
CA PHE A 82 26.35 -33.74 -13.33
C PHE A 82 25.55 -34.11 -12.09
N GLU A 83 24.87 -33.16 -11.45
CA GLU A 83 24.17 -33.34 -10.17
C GLU A 83 22.66 -33.48 -10.36
N LYS A 84 22.09 -32.83 -11.38
CA LYS A 84 20.66 -32.92 -11.75
C LYS A 84 19.72 -32.59 -10.58
N PRO A 85 19.75 -31.36 -10.08
CA PRO A 85 18.86 -30.96 -8.99
C PRO A 85 17.39 -31.06 -9.40
N GLU A 86 16.54 -31.44 -8.43
CA GLU A 86 15.08 -31.50 -8.56
C GLU A 86 14.39 -30.31 -7.87
N GLU A 87 15.13 -29.46 -7.18
CA GLU A 87 14.62 -28.29 -6.47
C GLU A 87 15.66 -27.15 -6.44
N VAL A 88 15.18 -25.92 -6.29
CA VAL A 88 16.03 -24.73 -6.11
C VAL A 88 16.32 -24.58 -4.61
N THR A 89 17.57 -24.79 -4.21
CA THR A 89 17.98 -24.77 -2.79
C THR A 89 18.64 -23.46 -2.36
N LYS A 90 19.08 -22.63 -3.32
CA LYS A 90 19.74 -21.35 -3.06
C LYS A 90 18.79 -20.21 -3.42
N LEU A 91 18.40 -19.42 -2.43
CA LEU A 91 17.69 -18.18 -2.66
C LEU A 91 18.65 -17.15 -3.27
N THR A 92 18.25 -16.58 -4.40
CA THR A 92 18.90 -15.39 -4.96
C THR A 92 18.37 -14.16 -4.24
N VAL A 93 19.28 -13.30 -3.78
CA VAL A 93 18.93 -11.99 -3.25
C VAL A 93 18.84 -11.04 -4.43
N ILE A 94 17.66 -10.45 -4.64
CA ILE A 94 17.45 -9.39 -5.64
C ILE A 94 17.47 -8.08 -4.87
N ALA A 95 18.44 -7.23 -5.18
CA ALA A 95 18.57 -5.93 -4.52
C ALA A 95 17.57 -4.91 -5.11
N ASN A 96 17.15 -3.94 -4.29
CA ASN A 96 16.21 -2.88 -4.68
C ASN A 96 16.60 -2.14 -5.96
N GLU A 97 17.89 -1.98 -6.25
CA GLU A 97 18.37 -1.26 -7.42
C GLU A 97 17.85 -1.85 -8.74
N ALA A 98 17.57 -3.16 -8.78
CA ALA A 98 16.98 -3.80 -9.96
C ALA A 98 15.61 -3.17 -10.31
N CYS A 99 14.78 -2.91 -9.30
CA CYS A 99 13.46 -2.31 -9.45
C CYS A 99 13.55 -0.78 -9.64
N GLU A 100 14.40 -0.13 -8.84
CA GLU A 100 14.57 1.32 -8.82
C GLU A 100 15.10 1.88 -10.15
N SER A 101 15.88 1.07 -10.87
CA SER A 101 16.42 1.41 -12.20
C SER A 101 15.37 1.85 -13.21
N CYS A 102 14.09 1.50 -12.97
CA CYS A 102 12.94 1.97 -13.74
C CYS A 102 11.96 2.74 -12.84
N HIS A 103 11.57 2.17 -11.69
CA HIS A 103 10.46 2.65 -10.87
C HIS A 103 10.78 3.84 -9.94
N ALA A 104 12.05 4.24 -9.81
CA ALA A 104 12.48 5.39 -9.01
C ALA A 104 13.25 6.46 -9.82
N THR A 105 13.21 6.37 -11.15
CA THR A 105 13.99 7.24 -12.05
C THR A 105 13.36 8.59 -12.34
N ASN A 106 12.11 8.83 -11.96
CA ASN A 106 11.28 9.95 -12.40
C ASN A 106 11.04 10.01 -13.93
N ASP A 107 11.32 8.93 -14.65
CA ASP A 107 10.99 8.84 -16.06
C ASP A 107 9.49 8.61 -16.24
N PRO A 108 8.76 9.49 -16.96
CA PRO A 108 7.32 9.34 -17.15
C PRO A 108 6.92 8.10 -17.94
N GLN A 109 7.85 7.40 -18.59
CA GLN A 109 7.58 6.13 -19.26
C GLN A 109 7.26 4.99 -18.27
N TRP A 110 7.73 5.11 -17.02
CA TRP A 110 7.57 4.10 -15.98
C TRP A 110 6.61 4.56 -14.89
N LEU A 111 5.83 3.61 -14.36
CA LEU A 111 5.06 3.83 -13.14
C LEU A 111 6.02 4.13 -12.00
N GLN A 112 5.88 5.31 -11.39
CA GLN A 112 6.74 5.73 -10.29
C GLN A 112 6.23 5.16 -8.97
N VAL A 113 6.50 3.87 -8.75
CA VAL A 113 6.01 3.09 -7.61
C VAL A 113 6.49 3.69 -6.28
N SER A 114 7.73 4.17 -6.24
CA SER A 114 8.31 4.87 -5.09
C SER A 114 7.52 6.09 -4.64
N ASN A 115 6.76 6.73 -5.54
CA ASN A 115 6.03 7.94 -5.22
C ASN A 115 4.65 7.70 -4.57
N THR A 116 4.23 6.45 -4.48
CA THR A 116 2.97 6.10 -3.82
C THR A 116 3.05 6.27 -2.30
N ALA A 117 1.91 6.56 -1.66
CA ALA A 117 1.79 6.82 -0.23
C ALA A 117 2.32 5.66 0.60
N GLY A 118 1.97 4.44 0.22
CA GLY A 118 2.42 3.20 0.84
C GLY A 118 3.93 3.06 0.82
N HIS A 119 4.55 3.18 -0.35
CA HIS A 119 6.00 3.06 -0.49
C HIS A 119 6.75 4.16 0.26
N LYS A 120 6.22 5.39 0.29
CA LYS A 120 6.84 6.47 1.07
C LYS A 120 6.96 6.14 2.56
N VAL A 121 5.91 5.56 3.15
CA VAL A 121 5.89 5.20 4.57
C VAL A 121 6.75 3.97 4.88
N HIS A 122 6.82 3.01 3.95
CA HIS A 122 7.52 1.75 4.23
C HIS A 122 8.99 1.77 3.82
N ILE A 123 9.33 2.45 2.73
CA ILE A 123 10.70 2.50 2.19
C ILE A 123 11.47 3.73 2.68
N TYR A 124 10.84 4.92 2.75
CA TYR A 124 11.59 6.16 2.95
C TYR A 124 11.52 6.75 4.37
N THR A 125 10.68 6.21 5.25
CA THR A 125 10.53 6.74 6.63
C THR A 125 10.96 5.77 7.73
N GLN A 126 11.39 4.56 7.39
CA GLN A 126 11.80 3.54 8.36
C GLN A 126 13.31 3.58 8.61
N GLU A 127 13.75 3.15 9.80
CA GLU A 127 15.18 3.00 10.11
C GLU A 127 15.79 1.74 9.45
N GLU A 128 14.98 0.70 9.25
CA GLU A 128 15.31 -0.50 8.49
C GLU A 128 14.35 -0.60 7.31
N GLU A 129 14.85 -0.33 6.10
CA GLU A 129 14.05 -0.31 4.88
C GLU A 129 13.81 -1.75 4.39
N PRO A 130 12.56 -2.17 4.14
CA PRO A 130 12.30 -3.48 3.57
C PRO A 130 12.77 -3.53 2.11
N GLU A 131 13.30 -4.68 1.70
CA GLU A 131 13.58 -4.97 0.30
C GLU A 131 12.25 -5.05 -0.48
N CYS A 132 12.25 -4.61 -1.74
CA CYS A 132 11.09 -4.63 -2.64
C CYS A 132 10.50 -6.04 -2.73
N ILE A 133 11.37 -7.04 -2.87
CA ILE A 133 10.97 -8.47 -2.92
C ILE A 133 10.51 -9.02 -1.58
N GLY A 134 10.76 -8.33 -0.47
CA GLY A 134 10.18 -8.67 0.83
C GLY A 134 8.65 -8.59 0.81
N CYS A 135 8.12 -7.67 0.01
CA CYS A 135 6.68 -7.58 -0.22
C CYS A 135 6.25 -8.22 -1.56
N HIS A 136 6.92 -7.85 -2.65
CA HIS A 136 6.53 -8.24 -4.01
C HIS A 136 6.98 -9.66 -4.40
N GLY A 137 7.82 -10.31 -3.59
CA GLY A 137 8.43 -11.61 -3.89
C GLY A 137 7.79 -12.81 -3.20
N LEU A 138 6.68 -12.64 -2.47
CA LEU A 138 6.01 -13.75 -1.77
C LEU A 138 5.39 -14.77 -2.72
N GLN A 139 5.02 -14.34 -3.92
CA GLN A 139 4.56 -15.20 -5.00
C GLN A 139 5.64 -15.33 -6.06
N LEU A 140 5.80 -16.53 -6.60
CA LEU A 140 6.82 -16.84 -7.59
C LEU A 140 6.62 -16.00 -8.86
N HIS A 141 7.42 -14.95 -9.04
CA HIS A 141 7.46 -14.08 -10.22
C HIS A 141 6.12 -13.45 -10.66
N VAL A 142 5.18 -13.21 -9.74
CA VAL A 142 3.95 -12.43 -10.02
C VAL A 142 4.18 -10.94 -9.80
N PHE A 143 5.06 -10.57 -8.85
CA PHE A 143 5.44 -9.19 -8.51
C PHE A 143 4.29 -8.27 -8.04
N GLU A 144 3.14 -8.85 -7.74
CA GLU A 144 2.02 -8.22 -7.05
C GLU A 144 1.99 -8.79 -5.63
N PRO A 145 2.10 -7.95 -4.58
CA PRO A 145 2.13 -8.43 -3.21
C PRO A 145 0.71 -8.87 -2.82
N PRO A 146 0.52 -10.11 -2.33
CA PRO A 146 -0.76 -10.53 -1.79
C PRO A 146 -1.06 -9.78 -0.47
N GLU A 147 -2.33 -9.65 -0.10
CA GLU A 147 -2.76 -8.95 1.13
C GLU A 147 -2.09 -9.52 2.39
N GLU A 148 -1.81 -10.82 2.39
CA GLU A 148 -1.15 -11.52 3.51
C GLU A 148 0.27 -11.03 3.78
N THR A 149 0.89 -10.35 2.83
CA THR A 149 2.21 -9.71 3.00
C THR A 149 2.21 -8.74 4.17
N CYS A 150 1.13 -7.97 4.32
CA CYS A 150 1.01 -6.96 5.36
C CYS A 150 1.14 -7.58 6.76
N TYR A 151 0.63 -8.80 6.94
CA TYR A 151 0.62 -9.51 8.22
C TYR A 151 1.98 -10.06 8.64
N GLN A 152 3.00 -10.00 7.78
CA GLN A 152 4.36 -10.37 8.18
C GLN A 152 4.96 -9.36 9.17
N CYS A 153 4.50 -8.11 9.11
CA CYS A 153 4.97 -7.01 9.95
C CYS A 153 3.86 -6.38 10.81
N HIS A 154 2.62 -6.33 10.32
CA HIS A 154 1.49 -5.71 11.01
C HIS A 154 0.60 -6.75 11.68
N SER A 155 0.30 -6.56 12.98
CA SER A 155 -0.64 -7.41 13.71
C SER A 155 -2.08 -7.09 13.36
N HIS A 156 -2.92 -8.11 13.21
CA HIS A 156 -4.35 -7.93 12.96
C HIS A 156 -5.14 -7.44 14.20
N ASP A 157 -4.54 -7.55 15.40
CA ASP A 157 -5.19 -7.26 16.69
C ASP A 157 -5.58 -5.77 16.88
N HIS A 158 -5.19 -4.88 15.97
CA HIS A 158 -5.54 -3.46 15.99
C HIS A 158 -6.57 -3.09 14.90
N ASP A 159 -7.25 -4.04 14.28
CA ASP A 159 -8.09 -3.77 13.11
C ASP A 159 -9.58 -3.99 13.37
N ALA A 160 -10.13 -3.44 14.46
CA ALA A 160 -11.53 -3.64 14.86
C ALA A 160 -12.53 -3.37 13.71
N ALA A 161 -12.30 -2.31 12.92
CA ALA A 161 -13.09 -2.00 11.75
C ALA A 161 -12.96 -3.04 10.63
N CYS A 162 -11.75 -3.56 10.38
CA CYS A 162 -11.52 -4.59 9.35
C CYS A 162 -12.19 -5.91 9.72
N GLU A 163 -12.15 -6.31 11.00
CA GLU A 163 -12.83 -7.51 11.49
C GLU A 163 -14.36 -7.36 11.40
N VAL A 164 -14.89 -6.22 11.85
CA VAL A 164 -16.34 -5.97 11.84
C VAL A 164 -16.90 -5.85 10.42
N MET A 165 -16.16 -5.23 9.50
CA MET A 165 -16.60 -5.00 8.13
C MET A 165 -16.15 -6.09 7.14
N ASP A 166 -15.29 -7.03 7.56
CA ASP A 166 -14.68 -8.05 6.69
C ASP A 166 -13.99 -7.43 5.46
N VAL A 167 -13.14 -6.44 5.71
CA VAL A 167 -12.38 -5.70 4.67
C VAL A 167 -10.89 -5.67 5.01
N HIS A 168 -10.03 -5.65 4.00
CA HIS A 168 -8.60 -5.45 4.20
C HIS A 168 -8.24 -3.98 4.46
N CYS A 169 -7.11 -3.71 5.11
CA CYS A 169 -6.71 -2.36 5.53
C CYS A 169 -6.53 -1.39 4.34
N ILE A 170 -6.19 -1.90 3.14
CA ILE A 170 -6.03 -1.08 1.94
C ILE A 170 -7.35 -0.48 1.41
N VAL A 171 -8.49 -0.94 1.91
CA VAL A 171 -9.79 -0.32 1.60
C VAL A 171 -9.86 1.09 2.19
N CYS A 172 -9.20 1.30 3.33
CA CYS A 172 -9.10 2.59 3.99
C CYS A 172 -7.76 3.28 3.72
N HIS A 173 -6.67 2.52 3.66
CA HIS A 173 -5.33 3.02 3.40
C HIS A 173 -4.93 2.78 1.94
N GLU A 174 -5.30 3.71 1.05
CA GLU A 174 -4.95 3.59 -0.38
C GLU A 174 -3.43 3.59 -0.58
N PHE A 175 -2.84 2.40 -0.64
CA PHE A 175 -1.39 2.20 -0.70
C PHE A 175 -0.78 2.83 -1.95
N THR A 176 -1.51 2.81 -3.06
CA THR A 176 -1.09 3.33 -4.36
C THR A 176 -1.33 4.83 -4.56
N ALA A 177 -1.92 5.53 -3.58
CA ALA A 177 -2.24 6.95 -3.71
C ALA A 177 -0.99 7.80 -3.97
N THR A 178 -1.07 8.76 -4.90
CA THR A 178 0.03 9.71 -5.17
C THR A 178 -0.24 11.11 -4.64
N GLU A 179 -1.50 11.42 -4.34
CA GLU A 179 -1.98 12.77 -4.05
C GLU A 179 -2.21 13.04 -2.56
N HIS A 180 -2.19 11.99 -1.72
CA HIS A 180 -2.37 12.11 -0.27
C HIS A 180 -1.48 11.11 0.49
N GLU A 181 -1.43 11.27 1.80
CA GLU A 181 -0.68 10.40 2.71
C GLU A 181 -1.41 9.06 2.91
N LEU A 182 -0.74 8.07 3.52
CA LEU A 182 -1.31 6.74 3.80
C LEU A 182 -2.25 6.78 5.02
N ILE A 183 -3.21 7.69 4.99
CA ILE A 183 -4.29 7.84 5.97
C ILE A 183 -5.62 7.89 5.21
N PRO A 184 -6.69 7.30 5.76
CA PRO A 184 -7.99 7.28 5.09
C PRO A 184 -8.50 8.68 4.84
N GLN A 185 -9.03 8.90 3.65
CA GLN A 185 -9.71 10.13 3.27
C GLN A 185 -11.19 10.02 3.61
N ARG A 186 -11.86 11.17 3.67
CA ARG A 186 -13.32 11.23 3.90
C ARG A 186 -14.11 10.34 2.94
N ASP A 187 -13.69 10.32 1.67
CA ASP A 187 -14.39 9.56 0.64
C ASP A 187 -14.26 8.05 0.88
N ASP A 188 -13.15 7.57 1.46
CA ASP A 188 -12.96 6.16 1.82
C ASP A 188 -14.00 5.71 2.86
N CYS A 189 -14.25 6.54 3.87
CA CYS A 189 -15.29 6.29 4.86
C CYS A 189 -16.68 6.29 4.21
N LEU A 190 -16.95 7.29 3.37
CA LEU A 190 -18.27 7.49 2.76
C LEU A 190 -18.64 6.43 1.73
N ARG A 191 -17.68 5.65 1.20
CA ARG A 191 -17.97 4.48 0.34
C ARG A 191 -18.94 3.50 0.98
N CYS A 192 -18.86 3.33 2.29
CA CYS A 192 -19.77 2.48 3.06
C CYS A 192 -20.74 3.33 3.91
N HIS A 193 -20.29 4.48 4.40
CA HIS A 193 -21.05 5.37 5.27
C HIS A 193 -21.80 6.48 4.50
N GLU A 194 -22.29 6.21 3.29
CA GLU A 194 -22.92 7.21 2.40
C GLU A 194 -24.05 8.02 3.06
N GLY A 195 -24.74 7.47 4.06
CA GLY A 195 -25.80 8.15 4.82
C GLY A 195 -25.32 9.12 5.90
N GLN A 196 -24.03 9.11 6.24
CA GLN A 196 -23.43 9.91 7.31
C GLN A 196 -22.66 11.12 6.77
N GLN A 197 -23.16 11.74 5.69
CA GLN A 197 -22.47 12.82 4.98
C GLN A 197 -22.23 14.08 5.83
N THR A 198 -22.87 14.19 6.99
CA THR A 198 -22.81 15.37 7.85
C THR A 198 -22.12 15.09 9.18
N MET A 199 -20.88 15.58 9.35
CA MET A 199 -20.14 15.55 10.62
C MET A 199 -20.54 16.69 11.58
N GLY A 200 -21.83 17.01 11.63
CA GLY A 200 -22.35 18.04 12.52
C GLY A 200 -22.77 17.48 13.88
N VAL A 201 -22.89 18.35 14.86
CA VAL A 201 -23.68 18.10 16.07
C VAL A 201 -25.03 18.82 15.99
N SER A 202 -26.03 18.30 16.70
CA SER A 202 -27.37 18.92 16.82
C SER A 202 -27.31 20.40 17.22
N PHE A 203 -26.33 20.78 18.06
CA PHE A 203 -26.11 22.17 18.49
C PHE A 203 -24.66 22.42 18.94
N PRO A 204 -24.06 23.60 18.72
CA PRO A 204 -24.48 24.60 17.74
C PRO A 204 -24.40 24.01 16.33
N SER A 205 -25.40 24.32 15.49
CA SER A 205 -25.53 23.75 14.16
C SER A 205 -24.24 23.92 13.36
N ALA A 206 -23.77 22.85 12.72
CA ALA A 206 -22.54 22.80 11.93
C ALA A 206 -21.22 22.90 12.71
N ALA A 207 -21.21 22.80 14.04
CA ALA A 207 -19.96 22.48 14.75
C ALA A 207 -19.38 21.16 14.24
N HIS A 208 -18.05 21.10 14.11
CA HIS A 208 -17.29 19.98 13.53
C HIS A 208 -17.61 19.66 12.05
N SER A 209 -18.35 20.51 11.32
CA SER A 209 -18.71 20.23 9.92
C SER A 209 -17.52 20.11 8.95
N ASN A 210 -16.37 20.66 9.34
CA ASN A 210 -15.10 20.62 8.60
C ASN A 210 -13.99 19.87 9.36
N THR A 211 -14.36 19.08 10.37
CA THR A 211 -13.45 18.17 11.09
C THR A 211 -13.34 16.87 10.29
N ALA A 212 -12.20 16.18 10.35
CA ALA A 212 -12.03 14.91 9.67
C ALA A 212 -12.72 13.78 10.47
N CYS A 213 -13.12 12.69 9.81
CA CYS A 213 -13.81 11.59 10.49
C CYS A 213 -12.92 10.96 11.58
N ASP A 214 -11.61 10.90 11.31
CA ASP A 214 -10.58 10.28 12.14
C ASP A 214 -10.23 11.09 13.40
N ASP A 215 -10.60 12.38 13.45
CA ASP A 215 -10.47 13.20 14.66
C ASP A 215 -11.42 12.74 15.79
N CYS A 216 -12.50 12.01 15.44
CA CYS A 216 -13.51 11.50 16.38
C CYS A 216 -13.63 9.97 16.36
N HIS A 217 -13.39 9.34 15.21
CA HIS A 217 -13.44 7.90 15.03
C HIS A 217 -12.04 7.34 14.82
N ASN A 218 -11.68 6.28 15.53
CA ASN A 218 -10.46 5.55 15.24
C ASN A 218 -10.84 4.13 14.80
N PRO A 219 -10.83 3.82 13.49
CA PRO A 219 -11.21 2.49 12.98
C PRO A 219 -10.39 1.33 13.57
N HIS A 220 -9.24 1.60 14.18
CA HIS A 220 -8.41 0.59 14.83
C HIS A 220 -8.87 0.20 16.24
N LEU A 221 -9.80 0.96 16.83
CA LEU A 221 -10.30 0.74 18.19
C LEU A 221 -11.71 0.15 18.18
N GLU A 222 -11.96 -0.85 19.02
CA GLU A 222 -13.33 -1.37 19.24
C GLU A 222 -14.22 -0.30 19.90
N GLU A 223 -13.72 0.30 20.98
CA GLU A 223 -14.33 1.44 21.63
C GLU A 223 -13.87 2.71 20.91
N GLN A 224 -14.82 3.30 20.17
CA GLN A 224 -14.67 4.65 19.64
C GLN A 224 -14.71 5.66 20.82
N HIS A 225 -14.80 6.95 20.55
CA HIS A 225 -15.07 8.03 21.52
C HIS A 225 -13.81 8.79 21.99
N THR A 226 -13.79 10.05 21.58
CA THR A 226 -13.02 11.12 22.22
C THR A 226 -13.84 11.64 23.39
N GLU A 227 -13.29 11.59 24.61
CA GLU A 227 -13.79 12.41 25.71
C GLU A 227 -13.87 13.87 25.23
N CYS A 228 -15.07 14.47 25.15
CA CYS A 228 -15.26 15.81 24.57
C CYS A 228 -14.32 16.86 25.21
N VAL A 229 -14.01 16.65 26.50
CA VAL A 229 -13.14 17.49 27.31
C VAL A 229 -11.65 17.42 26.93
N ALA A 230 -11.23 16.44 26.14
CA ALA A 230 -9.87 16.38 25.60
C ALA A 230 -9.58 17.58 24.68
N CYS A 231 -10.59 18.06 23.95
CA CYS A 231 -10.50 19.23 23.07
C CYS A 231 -11.22 20.46 23.65
N HIS A 232 -12.32 20.28 24.38
CA HIS A 232 -13.16 21.36 24.92
C HIS A 232 -12.84 21.69 26.39
N THR A 233 -11.65 22.23 26.65
CA THR A 233 -11.14 22.47 28.02
C THR A 233 -11.64 23.75 28.69
N GLU A 234 -12.10 24.76 27.93
CA GLU A 234 -12.34 26.12 28.47
C GLU A 234 -13.82 26.52 28.67
N SER A 235 -14.81 25.68 28.29
CA SER A 235 -16.21 26.14 28.07
C SER A 235 -17.31 25.53 28.97
N LEU A 236 -16.98 24.78 30.02
CA LEU A 236 -17.98 23.96 30.76
C LEU A 236 -18.64 24.65 31.97
N GLY A 237 -18.50 25.96 32.15
CA GLY A 237 -18.73 26.59 33.46
C GLY A 237 -20.03 27.37 33.70
N GLY A 238 -20.93 27.51 32.71
CA GLY A 238 -22.03 28.49 32.77
C GLY A 238 -23.40 27.96 32.35
N GLY A 239 -24.46 28.60 32.85
CA GLY A 239 -25.83 28.33 32.44
C GLY A 239 -26.26 26.87 32.64
N LEU A 240 -26.85 26.27 31.61
CA LEU A 240 -27.32 24.88 31.64
C LEU A 240 -26.21 23.84 31.81
N HIS A 241 -24.97 24.10 31.40
CA HIS A 241 -23.84 23.18 31.61
C HIS A 241 -23.40 23.07 33.07
N ALA A 242 -23.75 24.07 33.91
CA ALA A 242 -23.42 24.04 35.33
C ALA A 242 -24.42 23.21 36.16
N VAL A 243 -25.51 22.74 35.56
CA VAL A 243 -26.49 21.87 36.22
C VAL A 243 -25.90 20.47 36.30
N SER A 244 -25.78 19.92 37.51
CA SER A 244 -25.14 18.62 37.75
C SER A 244 -25.79 17.43 37.05
N ALA A 245 -27.02 17.58 36.54
CA ALA A 245 -27.73 16.54 35.78
C ALA A 245 -27.49 16.64 34.26
N HIS A 246 -26.71 17.62 33.79
CA HIS A 246 -26.32 17.78 32.39
C HIS A 246 -24.81 17.52 32.26
N ASP A 247 -24.36 16.35 32.69
CA ASP A 247 -22.96 15.94 32.71
C ASP A 247 -22.55 15.05 31.53
N ASP A 248 -23.49 14.38 30.87
CA ASP A 248 -23.27 13.73 29.57
C ASP A 248 -23.51 14.72 28.42
N CYS A 249 -22.46 14.97 27.63
CA CYS A 249 -22.51 15.90 26.51
C CYS A 249 -23.45 15.39 25.40
N ASN A 250 -23.50 14.08 25.17
CA ASN A 250 -24.20 13.45 24.05
C ASN A 250 -25.72 13.43 24.23
N ASP A 251 -26.21 13.61 25.46
CA ASP A 251 -27.65 13.75 25.74
C ASP A 251 -28.25 14.98 25.05
N CYS A 252 -27.43 16.01 24.77
CA CYS A 252 -27.83 17.23 24.10
C CYS A 252 -27.10 17.46 22.77
N HIS A 253 -25.80 17.18 22.72
CA HIS A 253 -24.94 17.32 21.55
C HIS A 253 -24.84 16.00 20.79
N VAL A 254 -25.85 15.69 19.98
CA VAL A 254 -25.92 14.42 19.24
C VAL A 254 -25.07 14.53 17.97
N PRO A 255 -23.98 13.75 17.82
CA PRO A 255 -23.19 13.71 16.59
C PRO A 255 -24.02 13.16 15.42
N HIS A 256 -23.68 13.58 14.20
CA HIS A 256 -24.37 13.19 12.97
C HIS A 256 -25.87 13.52 12.95
N SER A 257 -26.34 14.44 13.79
CA SER A 257 -27.76 14.81 13.90
C SER A 257 -28.02 16.24 13.43
N SER A 258 -29.13 16.41 12.71
CA SER A 258 -29.71 17.71 12.36
C SER A 258 -30.99 18.02 13.16
N GLU A 259 -31.31 17.21 14.16
CA GLU A 259 -32.55 17.34 14.92
C GLU A 259 -32.56 18.61 15.80
N PRO A 260 -33.72 19.26 15.98
CA PRO A 260 -33.86 20.41 16.88
C PRO A 260 -33.56 20.04 18.33
N MET A 261 -32.83 20.91 19.03
CA MET A 261 -32.42 20.70 20.42
C MET A 261 -33.63 20.56 21.38
N ARG A 262 -34.75 21.24 21.09
CA ARG A 262 -35.96 21.19 21.91
C ARG A 262 -36.45 19.76 22.18
N ASP A 263 -36.36 18.87 21.19
CA ASP A 263 -36.82 17.49 21.36
C ASP A 263 -35.90 16.70 22.31
N GLY A 264 -34.59 16.99 22.26
CA GLY A 264 -33.62 16.50 23.24
C GLY A 264 -33.97 16.95 24.67
N CYS A 265 -34.28 18.23 24.88
CA CYS A 265 -34.67 18.74 26.21
C CYS A 265 -35.96 18.07 26.73
N LEU A 266 -36.94 17.83 25.86
CA LEU A 266 -38.22 17.25 26.23
C LEU A 266 -38.18 15.76 26.51
N SER A 267 -37.11 15.06 26.11
CA SER A 267 -36.90 13.65 26.47
C SER A 267 -36.84 13.46 27.99
N CYS A 268 -36.27 14.42 28.72
CA CYS A 268 -36.16 14.42 30.18
C CYS A 268 -37.15 15.41 30.84
N HIS A 269 -37.43 16.56 30.22
CA HIS A 269 -38.35 17.59 30.75
C HIS A 269 -39.77 17.45 30.21
N VAL A 270 -40.36 16.27 30.38
CA VAL A 270 -41.70 15.93 29.85
C VAL A 270 -42.82 16.84 30.38
N ASP A 271 -42.63 17.45 31.56
CA ASP A 271 -43.58 18.38 32.17
C ASP A 271 -43.53 19.79 31.54
N LYS A 272 -42.57 20.05 30.65
CA LYS A 272 -42.36 21.35 29.99
C LYS A 272 -42.83 21.39 28.54
N THR A 273 -43.52 20.36 28.06
CA THR A 273 -44.02 20.28 26.66
C THR A 273 -44.84 21.49 26.21
N GLY A 274 -45.64 22.10 27.11
CA GLY A 274 -46.42 23.30 26.85
C GLY A 274 -45.75 24.64 27.22
N HIS A 275 -44.54 24.61 27.79
CA HIS A 275 -43.81 25.81 28.18
C HIS A 275 -43.18 26.49 26.95
N GLY A 276 -43.32 27.82 26.83
CA GLY A 276 -42.69 28.59 25.75
C GLY A 276 -43.24 28.33 24.33
N GLY A 277 -44.30 27.53 24.18
CA GLY A 277 -44.86 27.17 22.88
C GLY A 277 -43.87 26.36 22.05
N THR A 278 -43.63 26.78 20.80
CA THR A 278 -42.69 26.16 19.86
C THR A 278 -41.30 26.80 19.89
N ALA A 279 -41.02 27.68 20.84
CA ALA A 279 -39.70 28.29 20.96
C ALA A 279 -38.67 27.25 21.42
N GLU A 280 -37.45 27.35 20.89
CA GLU A 280 -36.31 26.59 21.37
C GLU A 280 -35.97 27.00 22.81
N CYS A 281 -35.69 26.02 23.67
CA CYS A 281 -35.36 26.25 25.08
C CYS A 281 -34.13 27.15 25.23
N SER A 282 -33.16 27.01 24.32
CA SER A 282 -31.91 27.78 24.24
C SER A 282 -32.08 29.28 24.11
N LEU A 283 -33.23 29.75 23.60
CA LEU A 283 -33.50 31.19 23.44
C LEU A 283 -33.70 31.91 24.78
N CYS A 284 -34.10 31.18 25.82
CA CYS A 284 -34.34 31.73 27.16
C CYS A 284 -33.45 31.10 28.22
N HIS A 285 -32.99 29.86 27.99
CA HIS A 285 -32.09 29.13 28.87
C HIS A 285 -30.70 29.05 28.21
N GLY A 286 -29.78 29.90 28.64
CA GLY A 286 -28.44 29.99 28.07
C GLY A 286 -27.46 28.92 28.56
N PHE A 287 -26.35 28.78 27.84
CA PHE A 287 -25.27 27.79 28.07
C PHE A 287 -23.94 28.43 28.49
N GLY A 288 -23.94 29.74 28.74
CA GLY A 288 -22.77 30.51 29.18
C GLY A 288 -23.10 31.35 30.42
N ALA A 289 -22.08 32.00 30.97
CA ALA A 289 -22.24 33.05 31.98
C ALA A 289 -22.81 34.33 31.36
#